data_AF-A0A833LF20-F1
#
_entry.id   AF-A0A833LF20-F1
#
_cell.length_a   1.000
_cell.length_b   1.000
_cell.length_c   1.000
_cell.angle_alpha   90.00
_cell.angle_beta   90.00
_cell.angle_gamma   90.00
#
_symmetry.space_group_name_H-M   'P 1'
#
loop_
_entity.id
_entity.type
_entity.pdbx_description
1 polymer ?
#
loop_
_entity_poly.entity_id
_entity_poly.type
_entity_poly.pdbx_seq_one_letter_code
_entity_poly.pdbx_strand_id
1 'polypeptide(L)' 'RGAEATLAAGCPQDLSPAAFPVGACSRTVLAKIEVVIWRTGDDAFRVECWRSFSDYAFAFLAEAARDAGI' A
#
# COMPACT_ATOMS: atom_id res chain seq x y z
N ARG A 1 -0.46 11.15 -4.76
CA ARG A 1 0.88 10.68 -5.19
C ARG A 1 1.66 10.06 -4.05
N GLY A 2 1.69 10.68 -2.87
CA GLY A 2 2.45 10.14 -1.75
C GLY A 2 1.99 8.74 -1.32
N ALA A 3 0.67 8.51 -1.21
CA ALA A 3 0.14 7.21 -0.78
C ALA A 3 0.52 6.07 -1.72
N GLU A 4 0.47 6.31 -3.04
CA GLU A 4 0.95 5.37 -4.06
C GLU A 4 2.44 5.06 -3.89
N ALA A 5 3.27 6.09 -3.74
CA ALA A 5 4.71 5.94 -3.56
C ALA A 5 5.07 5.17 -2.27
N THR A 6 4.39 5.45 -1.16
CA THR A 6 4.54 4.73 0.12
C THR A 6 4.26 3.23 -0.04
N LEU A 7 3.21 2.85 -0.78
CA LEU A 7 2.89 1.44 -1.03
C LEU A 7 3.86 0.80 -2.01
N ALA A 8 4.24 1.49 -3.08
CA ALA A 8 5.16 1.01 -4.11
C ALA A 8 6.56 0.70 -3.57
N ALA A 9 6.97 1.32 -2.45
CA ALA A 9 8.24 1.01 -1.77
C ALA A 9 8.36 -0.47 -1.34
N GLY A 10 7.23 -1.15 -1.12
CA GLY A 10 7.21 -2.55 -0.67
C GLY A 10 6.28 -3.46 -1.46
N CYS A 11 5.52 -2.94 -2.42
CA CYS A 11 4.54 -3.68 -3.21
C CYS A 11 4.98 -3.76 -4.67
N PRO A 12 5.12 -4.97 -5.26
CA PRO A 12 5.53 -5.12 -6.66
C PRO A 12 4.39 -4.89 -7.66
N GLN A 13 3.15 -4.74 -7.20
CA GLN A 13 2.00 -4.50 -8.06
C GLN A 13 2.02 -3.06 -8.59
N ASP A 14 1.71 -2.87 -9.87
CA ASP A 14 1.51 -1.53 -10.44
C ASP A 14 0.25 -0.89 -9.83
N LEU A 15 0.44 0.21 -9.09
CA LEU A 15 -0.62 0.97 -8.42
C LEU A 15 -0.97 2.27 -9.16
N SER A 16 -0.43 2.47 -10.36
CA SER A 16 -0.72 3.64 -11.18
C SER A 16 -2.23 3.73 -11.49
N PRO A 17 -2.79 4.95 -11.70
CA PRO A 17 -4.21 5.12 -12.00
C PRO A 17 -4.73 4.30 -13.19
N ALA A 18 -3.88 4.00 -14.16
CA ALA A 18 -4.25 3.21 -15.33
C ALA A 18 -4.38 1.72 -15.01
N ALA A 19 -3.50 1.17 -14.16
CA ALA A 19 -3.49 -0.25 -13.80
C ALA A 19 -4.38 -0.57 -12.59
N PHE A 20 -4.46 0.35 -11.63
CA PHE A 20 -5.17 0.17 -10.37
C PHE A 20 -6.10 1.37 -10.07
N PRO A 21 -7.20 1.53 -10.82
CA PRO A 21 -8.12 2.66 -10.68
C PRO A 21 -8.88 2.63 -9.35
N VAL A 22 -9.56 3.72 -9.01
CA VAL A 22 -10.44 3.77 -7.82
C VAL A 22 -11.49 2.66 -7.89
N GLY A 23 -11.65 1.94 -6.77
CA GLY A 23 -12.49 0.74 -6.68
C GLY A 23 -11.73 -0.58 -6.94
N ALA A 24 -10.52 -0.53 -7.50
CA ALA A 24 -9.69 -1.72 -7.65
C ALA A 24 -9.25 -2.26 -6.29
N CYS A 25 -9.27 -3.58 -6.16
CA CYS A 25 -8.89 -4.31 -4.95
C CYS A 25 -8.20 -5.62 -5.34
N SER A 26 -7.07 -5.92 -4.72
CA SER A 26 -6.33 -7.14 -4.99
C SER A 26 -5.57 -7.63 -3.76
N ARG A 27 -5.33 -8.95 -3.71
CA ARG A 27 -4.34 -9.55 -2.82
C ARG A 27 -2.97 -9.44 -3.46
N THR A 28 -1.98 -9.04 -2.66
CA THR A 28 -0.59 -8.89 -3.08
C THR A 28 0.34 -9.04 -1.88
N VAL A 29 1.63 -8.81 -2.10
CA VAL A 29 2.65 -8.75 -1.06
C VAL A 29 3.05 -7.29 -0.81
N LEU A 30 3.24 -6.94 0.45
CA LEU A 30 3.83 -5.68 0.90
C LEU A 30 4.94 -6.02 1.88
N ALA A 31 6.18 -5.60 1.64
CA ALA A 31 7.31 -5.85 2.55
C ALA A 31 7.41 -7.32 3.02
N LYS A 32 7.21 -8.28 2.09
CA LYS A 32 7.24 -9.73 2.33
C LYS A 32 6.06 -10.33 3.12
N ILE A 33 5.04 -9.54 3.49
CA ILE A 33 3.79 -10.04 4.08
C ILE A 33 2.66 -10.00 3.06
N GLU A 34 1.71 -10.94 3.16
CA GLU A 34 0.50 -10.91 2.36
C GLU A 34 -0.46 -9.81 2.87
N VAL A 35 -1.00 -9.02 1.94
CA VAL A 35 -1.97 -7.96 2.22
C VAL A 35 -3.07 -7.92 1.16
N VAL A 36 -4.19 -7.29 1.49
CA VAL A 36 -5.15 -6.77 0.52
C VAL A 36 -4.92 -5.27 0.39
N ILE A 37 -4.83 -4.77 -0.84
CA ILE A 37 -4.83 -3.33 -1.14
C ILE A 37 -6.14 -3.00 -1.84
N TRP A 38 -6.83 -1.97 -1.37
CA TRP A 38 -8.02 -1.41 -1.98
C TRP A 38 -7.85 0.09 -2.21
N ARG A 39 -8.01 0.56 -3.44
CA ARG A 39 -7.99 1.99 -3.75
C ARG A 39 -9.38 2.59 -3.52
N THR A 40 -9.53 3.35 -2.45
CA THR A 40 -10.79 3.96 -2.03
C THR A 40 -11.01 5.37 -2.59
N GLY A 41 -9.97 5.99 -3.15
CA GLY A 41 -10.03 7.31 -3.78
C GLY A 41 -8.77 7.60 -4.61
N ASP A 42 -8.72 8.78 -5.22
CA ASP A 42 -7.63 9.14 -6.14
C ASP A 42 -6.24 9.10 -5.49
N ASP A 43 -6.14 9.42 -4.19
CA ASP A 43 -4.90 9.31 -3.40
C ASP A 43 -5.14 8.61 -2.06
N ALA A 44 -6.09 7.69 -2.02
CA ALA A 44 -6.49 7.00 -0.80
C ALA A 44 -6.53 5.49 -1.02
N PHE A 45 -5.82 4.78 -0.15
CA PHE A 45 -5.73 3.32 -0.16
C PHE A 45 -6.02 2.78 1.24
N ARG A 46 -6.71 1.64 1.27
CA ARG A 46 -6.86 0.81 2.45
C ARG A 46 -5.98 -0.42 2.28
N VAL A 47 -5.18 -0.69 3.31
CA VAL A 47 -4.34 -1.88 3.40
C VAL A 47 -4.88 -2.76 4.51
N GLU A 48 -5.19 -4.01 4.18
CA GLU A 48 -5.55 -5.03 5.17
C GLU A 48 -4.43 -6.05 5.29
N CYS A 49 -3.96 -6.27 6.51
CA CYS A 49 -2.95 -7.27 6.82
C CYS A 49 -3.47 -8.20 7.91
N TRP A 50 -2.84 -9.36 8.08
CA TRP A 50 -3.11 -10.21 9.24
C TRP A 50 -2.76 -9.47 10.53
N ARG A 51 -3.60 -9.61 11.55
CA ARG A 51 -3.46 -8.91 12.83
C ARG A 51 -2.06 -9.05 13.45
N SER A 52 -1.45 -10.23 13.34
CA SER A 52 -0.09 -10.49 13.86
C SER A 52 1.02 -9.70 13.15
N PHE A 53 0.77 -9.21 11.93
CA PHE A 53 1.72 -8.39 11.17
C PHE A 53 1.41 -6.89 11.26
N SER A 54 0.40 -6.47 12.03
CA SER A 54 -0.03 -5.07 12.11
C SER A 54 1.08 -4.10 12.48
N ASP A 55 1.83 -4.39 13.54
CA ASP A 55 2.97 -3.56 13.98
C ASP A 55 4.07 -3.47 12.91
N TYR A 56 4.36 -4.60 12.25
CA TYR A 56 5.35 -4.65 11.16
C TYR A 56 4.90 -3.83 9.95
N ALA A 57 3.66 -4.01 9.50
CA ALA A 57 3.08 -3.28 8.38
C ALA A 57 3.06 -1.77 8.67
N PHE A 58 2.66 -1.37 9.88
CA PHE A 58 2.63 0.02 10.28
C PHE A 58 4.03 0.65 10.32
N ALA A 59 5.01 -0.04 10.93
CA ALA A 59 6.39 0.45 10.99
C ALA A 59 6.99 0.63 9.59
N PHE A 60 6.76 -0.33 8.69
CA PHE A 60 7.20 -0.24 7.29
C PHE A 60 6.55 0.96 6.56
N LEU A 61 5.23 1.10 6.64
CA LEU A 61 4.51 2.18 5.97
C LEU A 61 4.92 3.56 6.51
N ALA A 62 5.18 3.67 7.82
CA ALA A 62 5.64 4.91 8.43
C ALA A 62 7.04 5.33 7.93
N GLU A 63 7.95 4.38 7.70
CA GLU A 63 9.25 4.66 7.09
C GLU A 63 9.10 5.05 5.61
N ALA A 64 8.37 4.26 4.84
CA ALA A 64 8.15 4.52 3.43
C ALA A 64 7.42 5.86 3.18
N ALA A 65 6.57 6.31 4.12
CA ALA A 65 5.92 7.62 4.05
C ALA A 65 6.92 8.77 4.14
N ARG A 66 7.92 8.67 5.04
CA ARG A 66 8.99 9.68 5.17
C ARG A 66 9.78 9.81 3.87
N ASP A 67 10.16 8.68 3.27
CA ASP A 67 10.90 8.66 2.00
C ASP A 67 10.05 9.21 0.83
N ALA A 68 8.73 8.99 0.87
CA ALA A 68 7.79 9.55 -0.10
C ALA A 68 7.53 11.06 0.08
N GLY A 69 8.12 11.68 1.12
CA GLY A 69 7.96 13.10 1.43
C GLY A 69 6.63 13.44 2.10
N ILE A 70 6.04 12.50 2.85
CA ILE A 70 4.79 12.64 3.62
C ILE A 70 5.07 12.51 5.11
#